data_AF-A0A660VEB4-F1
#
_entry.id   AF-A0A660VEB4-F1
#
_cell.length_a   1.000
_cell.length_b   1.000
_cell.length_c   1.000
_cell.angle_alpha   90.00
_cell.angle_beta   90.00
_cell.angle_gamma   90.00
#
_symmetry.space_group_name_H-M   'P 1'
#
loop_
_entity.id
_entity.type
_entity.pdbx_description
1 polymer ?
#
loop_
_entity_poly.entity_id
_entity_poly.type
_entity_poly.pdbx_seq_one_letter_code
_entity_poly.pdbx_strand_id
1 'polypeptide(L)' 'MLYLTALYTGLRLNELRKLTWEMVDLEGGWIKLPASATKAKKSQSVPLHPALLQMLREHKAQTDGRDEVFRIPLHLERH' A
#
# COMPACT_ATOMS: atom_id res chain seq x y z
N MET A 1 -9.44 0.44 -5.64
CA MET A 1 -8.49 -0.27 -4.76
C MET A 1 -7.87 0.64 -3.70
N LEU A 2 -7.31 1.79 -4.08
CA LEU A 2 -6.65 2.73 -3.16
C LEU A 2 -7.45 3.10 -1.90
N TYR A 3 -8.74 3.47 -2.08
CA TYR A 3 -9.63 3.85 -0.97
C TYR A 3 -9.92 2.69 -0.01
N LEU A 4 -10.04 1.46 -0.52
CA LEU A 4 -10.24 0.28 0.33
C LEU A 4 -8.98 0.02 1.15
N THR A 5 -7.81 0.08 0.52
CA THR A 5 -6.54 -0.06 1.25
C THR A 5 -6.41 1.02 2.32
N ALA A 6 -6.74 2.29 2.01
CA ALA A 6 -6.77 3.37 3.01
C ALA A 6 -7.74 3.07 4.17
N LEU A 7 -8.95 2.59 3.86
CA LEU A 7 -9.99 2.30 4.85
C LEU A 7 -9.61 1.13 5.77
N TYR A 8 -9.08 0.05 5.20
CA TYR A 8 -8.69 -1.14 5.95
C TYR A 8 -7.38 -0.96 6.73
N THR A 9 -6.47 -0.10 6.25
CA THR A 9 -5.13 0.08 6.86
C THR A 9 -4.97 1.35 7.68
N GLY A 10 -5.88 2.32 7.53
CA GLY A 10 -5.75 3.65 8.14
C GLY A 10 -4.59 4.47 7.58
N LEU A 11 -3.98 4.05 6.47
CA LEU A 11 -2.84 4.75 5.88
C LEU A 11 -3.23 6.09 5.28
N ARG A 12 -2.39 7.11 5.50
CA ARG A 12 -2.54 8.39 4.82
C ARG A 12 -2.16 8.25 3.34
N LEU A 13 -2.71 9.14 2.51
CA LEU A 13 -2.43 9.17 1.07
C LEU A 13 -0.92 9.19 0.75
N ASN A 14 -0.13 9.92 1.55
CA ASN A 14 1.32 10.00 1.37
C ASN A 14 2.06 8.70 1.76
N GLU A 15 1.49 7.90 2.68
CA GLU A 15 2.03 6.59 3.06
C GLU A 15 1.66 5.54 2.01
N LEU A 16 0.42 5.56 1.50
CA LEU A 16 -0.02 4.72 0.37
C LEU A 16 0.80 4.98 -0.90
N ARG A 17 1.20 6.23 -1.12
CA ARG A 17 2.08 6.59 -2.24
C ARG A 17 3.46 5.95 -2.14
N LYS A 18 4.00 5.84 -0.92
CA LYS A 18 5.32 5.26 -0.66
C LYS A 18 5.25 3.75 -0.38
N LEU A 19 4.08 3.14 -0.53
CA LEU A 19 3.89 1.73 -0.28
C LEU A 19 4.52 0.95 -1.43
N THR A 20 5.48 0.09 -1.10
CA THR A 20 6.16 -0.77 -2.06
C THR A 20 5.82 -2.23 -1.85
N TRP A 21 6.01 -3.06 -2.88
CA TRP A 21 5.73 -4.49 -2.80
C TRP A 21 6.59 -5.20 -1.76
N GLU A 22 7.78 -4.69 -1.42
CA GLU A 22 8.60 -5.17 -0.30
C GLU A 22 7.92 -4.99 1.06
N MET A 23 7.07 -3.97 1.20
CA MET A 23 6.27 -3.72 2.41
C MET A 23 5.00 -4.58 2.46
N VAL A 24 4.63 -5.25 1.37
CA VAL A 24 3.39 -6.03 1.25
C VAL A 24 3.71 -7.53 1.25
N ASP A 25 3.37 -8.17 2.36
CA ASP A 25 3.47 -9.60 2.59
C ASP A 25 2.24 -10.30 1.97
N LEU A 26 2.35 -10.67 0.69
CA LEU A 26 1.26 -11.34 -0.04
C LEU A 26 1.04 -12.80 0.39
N GLU A 27 2.03 -13.42 1.05
CA GLU A 27 1.94 -14.82 1.49
C GLU A 27 1.22 -14.92 2.84
N GLY A 28 1.59 -14.10 3.81
CA GLY A 28 0.97 -14.03 5.13
C GLY A 28 -0.24 -13.09 5.19
N GLY A 29 -0.41 -12.21 4.20
CA GLY A 29 -1.52 -11.27 4.14
C GLY A 29 -1.37 -10.08 5.08
N TRP A 30 -0.19 -9.45 5.09
CA TRP A 30 0.10 -8.31 5.95
C TRP A 30 0.73 -7.16 5.17
N ILE A 31 0.44 -5.92 5.58
CA ILE A 31 1.22 -4.76 5.17
C ILE A 31 2.11 -4.36 6.35
N LYS A 32 3.43 -4.38 6.14
CA LYS A 32 4.46 -4.00 7.11
C LYS A 32 5.01 -2.63 6.75
N LEU A 33 4.57 -1.60 7.48
CA LEU A 33 5.03 -0.23 7.25
C LEU A 33 6.26 0.03 8.12
N PRO A 34 7.42 0.37 7.54
CA PRO A 34 8.61 0.65 8.31
C PRO A 34 8.47 1.98 9.06
N ALA A 35 9.04 2.05 10.27
CA ALA A 35 9.03 3.24 11.11
C ALA A 35 9.54 4.51 10.39
N SER A 36 10.46 4.38 9.42
CA SER A 36 10.97 5.49 8.59
C SER A 36 9.93 6.15 7.69
N ALA A 37 8.84 5.45 7.34
CA ALA A 37 7.76 5.99 6.51
C ALA A 37 6.69 6.73 7.33
N THR A 38 6.60 6.47 8.63
CA THR A 38 5.59 7.06 9.51
C THR A 38 6.16 8.28 10.25
N LYS A 39 5.46 9.41 10.24
CA LYS A 39 5.83 10.61 11.03
C LYS A 39 5.93 10.33 12.55
N ALA A 40 5.43 9.19 13.00
CA ALA A 40 5.35 8.78 14.40
C ALA A 40 6.44 7.78 14.84
N LYS A 41 7.40 7.38 13.97
CA LYS A 41 8.42 6.35 14.27
C LYS A 41 7.81 5.03 14.80
N LYS A 42 6.63 4.62 14.34
CA LYS A 42 6.02 3.34 14.73
C LYS A 42 5.89 2.45 13.51
N SER A 43 6.56 1.31 13.55
CA SER A 43 6.31 0.23 12.59
C SER A 43 4.90 -0.29 12.81
N GLN A 44 4.05 -0.23 11.79
CA GLN A 44 2.68 -0.73 11.87
C GLN A 44 2.54 -1.94 10.95
N SER A 45 2.00 -3.03 11.49
CA SER A 45 1.57 -4.19 10.70
C SER A 45 0.06 -4.20 10.64
N VAL A 46 -0.51 -4.17 9.44
CA VAL A 46 -1.96 -4.22 9.23
C VAL A 46 -2.32 -5.52 8.52
N PRO A 47 -3.31 -6.29 9.00
CA PRO A 47 -3.82 -7.44 8.28
C PRO A 47 -4.53 -6.99 6.99
N LEU A 48 -4.27 -7.70 5.90
CA LEU A 48 -4.99 -7.55 4.63
C LEU A 48 -6.24 -8.41 4.63
N HIS A 49 -7.35 -7.83 4.22
CA HIS A 49 -8.55 -8.62 3.94
C HIS A 49 -8.28 -9.60 2.79
N PRO A 50 -8.72 -10.87 2.84
CA PRO A 50 -8.42 -11.87 1.82
C PRO A 50 -8.85 -11.47 0.41
N ALA A 51 -9.99 -10.77 0.27
CA ALA A 51 -10.41 -10.21 -1.01
C ALA A 51 -9.42 -9.15 -1.55
N LEU A 52 -8.86 -8.32 -0.67
CA LEU A 52 -7.87 -7.31 -1.04
C LEU A 52 -6.53 -7.97 -1.42
N LEU A 53 -6.18 -9.07 -0.75
CA LEU A 53 -5.00 -9.87 -1.06
C LEU A 53 -5.03 -10.43 -2.49
N GLN A 54 -6.17 -11.00 -2.88
CA GLN A 54 -6.35 -11.56 -4.22
C GLN A 54 -6.22 -10.47 -5.28
N MET A 55 -6.92 -9.34 -5.09
CA MET A 55 -6.80 -8.19 -5.98
C MET A 55 -5.36 -7.66 -6.06
N LEU A 56 -4.61 -7.61 -4.93
CA LEU A 56 -3.22 -7.16 -4.91
C LEU A 56 -2.30 -8.13 -5.67
N ARG A 57 -2.57 -9.43 -5.58
CA ARG A 57 -1.81 -10.45 -6.31
C ARG A 57 -2.00 -10.32 -7.82
N GLU A 58 -3.24 -10.13 -8.26
CA GLU A 58 -3.56 -9.87 -9.68
C GLU A 58 -2.94 -8.55 -10.15
N HIS A 59 -2.93 -7.52 -9.29
CA HIS A 59 -2.32 -6.23 -9.59
C HIS A 59 -0.80 -6.32 -9.71
N LYS A 60 -0.13 -7.08 -8.85
CA LYS A 60 1.32 -7.33 -8.91
C LYS A 60 1.71 -8.03 -10.21
N ALA A 61 0.91 -9.00 -10.66
CA ALA A 61 1.13 -9.69 -11.93
C ALA A 61 1.03 -8.75 -13.16
N GLN A 62 0.25 -7.67 -13.05
CA GLN A 62 0.11 -6.64 -14.09
C GLN A 62 1.15 -5.52 -13.97
N THR A 63 1.97 -5.54 -12.92
CA THR A 63 2.98 -4.51 -12.67
C THR A 63 4.31 -4.98 -13.24
N ASP A 64 4.79 -4.28 -14.27
CA ASP A 64 6.03 -4.56 -15.00
C ASP A 64 7.27 -4.21 -14.15
N GLY A 65 7.55 -5.02 -13.13
CA GLY A 65 8.77 -4.94 -12.31
C GLY A 65 8.94 -3.68 -11.44
N ARG A 66 7.88 -2.87 -11.26
CA ARG A 66 7.95 -1.68 -10.40
C ARG A 66 7.82 -2.04 -8.93
N ASP A 67 8.49 -1.25 -8.11
CA ASP A 67 8.50 -1.44 -6.67
C ASP A 67 7.24 -0.86 -5.98
N GLU A 68 6.66 0.21 -6.53
CA GLU A 68 5.47 0.88 -5.98
C GLU A 68 4.17 0.07 -6.20
N VAL A 69 3.33 -0.02 -5.16
CA VAL A 69 2.03 -0.72 -5.21
C VAL A 69 0.94 0.12 -5.87
N PHE A 70 0.95 1.44 -5.64
CA PHE A 70 -0.07 2.35 -6.15
C PHE A 70 0.54 3.50 -6.94
N ARG A 71 0.04 3.72 -8.15
CA ARG A 71 0.40 4.89 -8.97
C ARG A 71 -0.47 6.09 -8.59
N ILE A 72 -0.02 6.87 -7.61
CA ILE A 72 -0.69 8.11 -7.20
C ILE A 72 0.06 9.29 -7.84
N PRO A 73 -0.50 9.94 -8.89
CA PRO A 73 0.11 11.15 -9.45
C PRO A 73 0.10 12.27 -8.40
N LEU A 74 1.24 12.98 -8.26
CA LEU A 74 1.42 14.03 -7.25
C LEU A 74 0.63 15.31 -7.55
N HIS A 75 -0.01 15.38 -8.71
CA HIS A 75 -0.61 16.60 -9.25
C HIS A 75 -2.10 16.37 -9.48
N LEU A 76 -2.90 16.57 -8.44
CA LEU A 76 -4.28 16.98 -8.65
C LEU A 76 -4.24 18.50 -8.63
N GLU A 77 -3.87 19.08 -9.77
CA GLU A 77 -4.01 20.52 -9.96
C GLU A 77 -5.46 20.90 -9.67
N ARG A 78 -5.60 21.74 -8.65
CA ARG A 78 -6.79 22.54 -8.43
C ARG A 78 -7.08 23.26 -9.74
N HIS A 79 -8.22 22.96 -10.34
CA HIS A 79 -8.83 23.77 -11.37
C HIS A 79 -10.24 24.12 -10.94
#